data_AF-A0A0G0CTJ4-F1
#
_entry.id   AF-A0A0G0CTJ4-F1
#
_cell.length_a   1.000
_cell.length_b   1.000
_cell.length_c   1.000
_cell.angle_alpha   90.00
_cell.angle_beta   90.00
_cell.angle_gamma   90.00
#
_symmetry.space_group_name_H-M   'P 1'
#
loop_
_entity.id
_entity.type
_entity.pdbx_description
1 polymer ?
#
loop_
_entity_poly.entity_id
_entity_poly.type
_entity_poly.pdbx_seq_one_letter_code
_entity_poly.pdbx_strand_id
1 'polypeptide(L)' 'VDHPHGGGEGRQGRGRRRAVSIWGKPTGKGQKSRRAKKYSNKLIVSRRKVGKKR' A
#
# COMPACT_ATOMS: atom_id res chain seq x y z
N VAL A 1 -19.37 -4.92 -7.60
CA VAL A 1 -18.45 -5.49 -6.56
C VAL A 1 -17.27 -4.56 -6.50
N ASP A 2 -17.38 -3.55 -5.64
CA ASP A 2 -16.65 -2.28 -5.86
C ASP A 2 -15.48 -2.12 -4.90
N HIS A 3 -15.32 -3.05 -3.95
CA HIS A 3 -14.23 -3.04 -2.97
C HIS A 3 -13.73 -4.47 -2.67
N PRO A 4 -12.40 -4.70 -2.59
CA PRO A 4 -11.83 -6.02 -2.34
C PRO A 4 -11.97 -6.56 -0.90
N HIS A 5 -12.65 -5.81 -0.03
CA HIS A 5 -13.05 -6.18 1.33
C HIS A 5 -14.58 -6.18 1.49
N GLY A 6 -15.33 -5.98 0.40
CA GLY A 6 -16.78 -6.00 0.42
C GLY A 6 -17.32 -7.43 0.36
N GLY A 7 -18.46 -7.64 1.00
CA GLY A 7 -19.16 -8.92 1.04
C GLY A 7 -19.22 -9.54 2.42
N GLY A 8 -20.18 -10.45 2.57
CA GLY A 8 -20.42 -11.31 3.73
C GLY A 8 -21.33 -10.71 4.81
N GLU A 9 -21.89 -11.60 5.63
CA GLU A 9 -22.86 -11.31 6.67
C GLU A 9 -22.27 -10.53 7.85
N GLY A 10 -22.97 -9.49 8.30
CA GLY A 10 -22.57 -8.67 9.44
C GLY A 10 -21.31 -7.81 9.23
N ARG A 11 -20.68 -7.41 10.33
CA ARG A 11 -19.43 -6.62 10.28
C ARG A 11 -18.24 -7.54 10.12
N GLN A 12 -17.61 -7.50 8.94
CA GLN A 12 -16.53 -8.42 8.61
C GLN A 12 -15.14 -7.81 8.72
N GLY A 13 -14.17 -8.66 9.03
CA GLY A 13 -12.75 -8.33 8.91
C GLY A 13 -12.30 -8.26 7.45
N ARG A 14 -11.03 -7.91 7.21
CA ARG A 14 -10.49 -7.72 5.85
C ARG A 14 -10.43 -8.98 4.98
N GLY A 15 -10.51 -10.18 5.55
CA GLY A 15 -10.44 -11.49 4.85
C GLY A 15 -9.09 -11.83 4.18
N ARG A 16 -8.21 -10.86 3.96
CA ARG A 16 -6.89 -11.02 3.32
C ARG A 16 -5.75 -10.70 4.28
N ARG A 17 -4.65 -11.46 4.15
CA ARG A 17 -3.40 -11.26 4.92
C ARG A 17 -2.81 -9.86 4.72
N ARG A 18 -2.91 -9.29 3.51
CA ARG A 18 -2.42 -7.94 3.18
C ARG A 18 -3.61 -7.03 2.88
N ALA A 19 -3.52 -5.77 3.29
CA ALA A 19 -4.49 -4.75 2.89
C ALA A 19 -4.32 -4.42 1.41
N VAL A 20 -5.42 -4.11 0.74
CA VAL A 20 -5.49 -3.95 -0.71
C VAL A 20 -6.24 -2.67 -1.03
N SER A 21 -5.79 -1.92 -2.04
CA SER A 21 -6.55 -0.79 -2.57
C SER A 21 -7.78 -1.29 -3.33
N ILE A 22 -8.75 -0.40 -3.60
CA ILE A 22 -9.92 -0.69 -4.44
C ILE A 22 -9.53 -1.42 -5.74
N TRP A 23 -8.39 -1.05 -6.32
CA TRP A 23 -7.85 -1.58 -7.57
C TRP A 23 -7.06 -2.88 -7.44
N GLY A 24 -7.10 -3.57 -6.29
CA GLY A 24 -6.42 -4.85 -6.11
C GLY A 24 -4.92 -4.74 -5.79
N LYS A 25 -4.35 -3.54 -5.68
CA LYS A 25 -2.91 -3.38 -5.38
C LYS A 25 -2.64 -3.45 -3.88
N PRO A 26 -1.59 -4.17 -3.43
CA PRO A 26 -1.22 -4.21 -2.02
C PRO A 26 -0.98 -2.79 -1.49
N THR A 27 -1.66 -2.46 -0.40
CA THR A 27 -1.60 -1.15 0.26
C THR A 27 -1.18 -1.35 1.71
N GLY A 28 -0.28 -0.54 2.23
CA GLY A 28 0.10 -0.61 3.65
C GLY A 28 1.54 -0.20 3.97
N LYS A 29 1.91 -0.37 5.25
CA LYS A 29 3.22 -0.02 5.78
C LYS A 29 4.32 -0.81 5.05
N GLY A 30 5.33 -0.10 4.55
CA GLY A 30 6.49 -0.68 3.87
C GLY A 30 6.35 -0.87 2.36
N GLN A 31 5.16 -0.68 1.76
CA GLN A 31 5.01 -0.76 0.31
C GLN A 31 5.52 0.53 -0.35
N LYS A 32 6.59 0.43 -1.15
CA LYS A 32 7.14 1.55 -1.93
C LYS A 32 6.49 1.57 -3.31
N SER A 33 5.79 2.65 -3.63
CA SER A 33 5.20 2.86 -4.96
C SER A 33 6.16 3.53 -5.96
N ARG A 34 7.35 3.98 -5.51
CA ARG A 34 8.33 4.65 -6.38
C ARG A 34 8.97 3.65 -7.35
N ARG A 35 8.91 3.96 -8.65
CA ARG A 35 9.59 3.20 -9.71
C ARG A 35 11.12 3.21 -9.51
N ALA A 36 11.73 2.03 -9.61
CA ALA A 36 13.17 1.84 -9.34
C ALA A 36 14.10 2.55 -10.34
N LYS A 37 13.65 2.81 -11.58
CA LYS A 37 14.48 3.39 -12.67
C LYS A 37 14.06 4.82 -13.06
N LYS A 38 13.52 5.62 -12.13
CA LYS A 38 13.13 7.02 -12.43
C LYS A 38 14.38 7.89 -12.61
N TYR A 39 14.42 8.74 -13.64
CA TYR A 39 15.55 9.64 -13.96
C TYR A 39 15.99 10.50 -12.75
N SER A 40 15.02 10.98 -11.96
CA SER A 40 15.28 11.80 -10.78
C SER A 40 15.89 11.04 -9.60
N ASN A 41 16.13 9.73 -9.71
CA ASN A 41 16.79 8.95 -8.65
C ASN A 41 18.21 9.46 -8.35
N LYS A 42 18.92 9.98 -9.36
CA LYS A 42 20.29 10.52 -9.19
C LYS A 42 20.32 11.78 -8.31
N LEU A 43 19.20 12.49 -8.23
CA LEU A 43 19.07 13.74 -7.48
C LEU A 43 18.61 13.53 -6.02
N ILE A 44 18.34 12.28 -5.62
CA ILE A 44 17.84 11.98 -4.26
C ILE A 44 19.02 11.77 -3.32
N VAL A 45 19.24 12.74 -2.42
CA VAL A 45 20.27 12.67 -1.36
C VAL A 45 19.82 11.79 -0.19
N SER A 46 18.58 11.94 0.27
CA SER A 46 18.03 11.13 1.37
C SER A 46 16.56 10.77 1.14
N ARG A 47 16.13 9.62 1.68
CA ARG A 47 14.74 9.17 1.61
C ARG A 47 14.02 9.45 2.91
N ARG A 48 12.78 9.93 2.82
CA ARG A 48 11.86 10.01 3.96
C ARG A 48 11.56 8.60 4.48
N LYS A 49 11.60 8.40 5.81
CA LYS A 49 11.13 7.16 6.44
C LYS A 49 9.64 6.98 6.15
N VAL A 50 9.27 5.85 5.56
CA VAL A 50 7.87 5.49 5.28
C VAL A 50 7.36 4.63 6.43
N GLY A 51 6.79 5.25 7.46
CA GLY A 51 6.29 4.59 8.67
C GLY A 51 6.25 5.54 9.88
N LYS A 52 5.68 5.10 11.01
CA LYS A 52 5.77 5.84 12.27
C LYS A 52 7.25 5.90 12.69
N LYS A 53 7.77 7.09 13.00
CA LYS A 53 8.95 7.21 13.87
C LYS A 53 8.54 6.58 15.20
N ARG A 54 9.02 5.39 15.50
CA ARG A 54 9.23 5.00 16.89
C ARG A 54 10.59 5.56 17.27
#